data_AF-A0A1S8TCD9-F1
#
_entry.id   AF-A0A1S8TCD9-F1
#
_cell.length_a   1.000
_cell.length_b   1.000
_cell.length_c   1.000
_cell.angle_alpha   90.00
_cell.angle_beta   90.00
_cell.angle_gamma   90.00
#
_symmetry.space_group_name_H-M   'P 1'
#
loop_
_entity.id
_entity.type
_entity.pdbx_description
1 polymer ?
#
loop_
_entity_poly.entity_id
_entity_poly.type
_entity_poly.pdbx_seq_one_letter_code
_entity_poly.pdbx_strand_id
1 'polypeptide(L)'
;MIYKNKGFICKTIIIFICFITINFLIEGTRINALETNNESSQAKSEIYFYLDDVTPFNDLNNLIDEVDYLKNNGIKFFIEASPVFINEDLKAMGRFAECLRYAQASGGKVILRFPIINNKGANGETINEQLINNKIKAAFDNYTNYWVYPVGMSIDESLLYNEDLKNVLNCTDTLFFNSDDNTNFNLNSYNNKSYNNIIQKISLDDYIKNNKANISEKSALCVESDSSFEEFKNNVDRILSKEIVLTTNDKLSSYMKFTNEVKSNSKGIYFNNKDVTQVRFINAEEYESAFNKGESKEENTVKKDLTSSNKSLEILSIVAILIFLIILLFSRKIERKRFFK
;
A
#
# COMPACT_ATOMS: atom_id res chain seq x y z
N MET A 1 9.35 4.61 -93.65
CA MET A 1 10.06 3.74 -92.71
C MET A 1 10.61 4.60 -91.58
N ILE A 2 10.11 4.36 -90.35
CA ILE A 2 10.76 4.63 -89.04
C ILE A 2 11.16 6.10 -88.72
N TYR A 3 10.24 7.05 -88.51
CA TYR A 3 10.56 8.22 -87.65
C TYR A 3 9.36 8.96 -87.01
N LYS A 4 8.13 8.44 -87.11
CA LYS A 4 6.94 9.12 -86.53
C LYS A 4 6.31 8.45 -85.30
N ASN A 5 6.84 7.30 -84.85
CA ASN A 5 6.19 6.49 -83.80
C ASN A 5 6.87 6.51 -82.42
N LYS A 6 8.04 7.16 -82.27
CA LYS A 6 8.74 7.22 -80.98
C LYS A 6 8.13 8.22 -79.99
N GLY A 7 7.54 9.31 -80.46
CA GLY A 7 6.94 10.34 -79.60
C GLY A 7 5.63 9.91 -78.92
N PHE A 8 4.84 9.05 -79.59
CA PHE A 8 3.57 8.56 -79.04
C PHE A 8 3.80 7.47 -77.99
N ILE A 9 4.71 6.53 -78.27
CA ILE A 9 5.08 5.47 -77.33
C ILE A 9 5.69 6.06 -76.05
N CYS A 10 6.52 7.09 -76.16
CA CYS A 10 7.15 7.73 -75.00
C CYS A 10 6.14 8.49 -74.12
N LYS A 11 5.15 9.18 -74.72
CA LYS A 11 4.07 9.84 -73.95
C LYS A 11 3.15 8.84 -73.26
N THR A 12 2.80 7.74 -73.91
CA THR A 12 1.94 6.71 -73.30
C THR A 12 2.63 5.99 -72.14
N ILE A 13 3.93 5.71 -72.26
CA ILE A 13 4.72 5.11 -71.18
C ILE A 13 4.84 6.06 -69.98
N ILE A 14 5.06 7.35 -70.21
CA ILE A 14 5.16 8.33 -69.10
C ILE A 14 3.82 8.47 -68.37
N ILE A 15 2.70 8.49 -69.09
CA ILE A 15 1.36 8.54 -68.47
C ILE A 15 1.10 7.26 -67.68
N PHE A 16 1.48 6.09 -68.20
CA PHE A 16 1.29 4.82 -67.51
C PHE A 16 2.15 4.71 -66.25
N ILE A 17 3.40 5.17 -66.29
CA ILE A 17 4.29 5.24 -65.13
C ILE A 17 3.73 6.19 -64.08
N CYS A 18 3.24 7.38 -64.48
CA CYS A 18 2.60 8.33 -63.56
C CYS A 18 1.33 7.74 -62.94
N PHE A 19 0.52 7.01 -63.69
CA PHE A 19 -0.69 6.38 -63.18
C PHE A 19 -0.38 5.28 -62.16
N ILE A 20 0.68 4.50 -62.39
CA ILE A 20 1.17 3.50 -61.44
C ILE A 20 1.75 4.17 -60.19
N THR A 21 2.54 5.23 -60.34
CA THR A 21 3.12 5.94 -59.17
C THR A 21 2.04 6.63 -58.34
N ILE A 22 1.02 7.22 -58.97
CA ILE A 22 -0.11 7.83 -58.29
C ILE A 22 -0.95 6.77 -57.57
N ASN A 23 -1.27 5.64 -58.20
CA ASN A 23 -2.00 4.57 -57.53
C ASN A 23 -1.18 3.96 -56.38
N PHE A 24 0.13 3.77 -56.54
CA PHE A 24 1.01 3.28 -55.47
C PHE A 24 1.10 4.28 -54.30
N LEU A 25 1.13 5.59 -54.58
CA LEU A 25 1.07 6.63 -53.55
C LEU A 25 -0.30 6.67 -52.85
N ILE A 26 -1.40 6.50 -53.59
CA ILE A 26 -2.77 6.46 -53.06
C ILE A 26 -3.00 5.20 -52.23
N GLU A 27 -2.51 4.03 -52.66
CA GLU A 27 -2.56 2.79 -51.87
C GLU A 27 -1.64 2.86 -50.64
N GLY A 28 -0.44 3.43 -50.77
CA GLY A 28 0.43 3.70 -49.62
C GLY A 28 -0.20 4.66 -48.61
N THR A 29 -0.90 5.71 -49.07
CA THR A 29 -1.66 6.60 -48.16
C THR A 29 -2.93 5.96 -47.62
N ARG A 30 -3.61 5.08 -48.37
CA ARG A 30 -4.77 4.32 -47.86
C ARG A 30 -4.36 3.26 -46.84
N ILE A 31 -3.23 2.59 -47.03
CA ILE A 31 -2.68 1.63 -46.05
C ILE A 31 -2.23 2.39 -44.80
N ASN A 32 -1.51 3.50 -44.94
CA ASN A 32 -1.16 4.35 -43.80
C ASN A 32 -2.40 4.97 -43.12
N ALA A 33 -3.45 5.32 -43.87
CA ALA A 33 -4.71 5.80 -43.32
C ALA A 33 -5.58 4.70 -42.69
N LEU A 34 -5.43 3.44 -43.12
CA LEU A 34 -6.11 2.28 -42.53
C LEU A 34 -5.36 1.75 -41.30
N GLU A 35 -4.03 1.88 -41.25
CA GLU A 35 -3.22 1.62 -40.06
C GLU A 35 -3.35 2.74 -39.01
N THR A 36 -3.58 3.99 -39.41
CA THR A 36 -3.78 5.11 -38.46
C THR A 36 -5.22 5.31 -38.00
N ASN A 37 -6.22 4.68 -38.61
CA ASN A 37 -7.63 4.77 -38.18
C ASN A 37 -8.15 3.53 -37.42
N ASN A 38 -7.31 2.50 -37.21
CA ASN A 38 -7.60 1.39 -36.30
C ASN A 38 -6.91 1.53 -34.94
N GLU A 39 -6.05 2.52 -34.74
CA GLU A 39 -5.79 3.07 -33.41
C GLU A 39 -6.95 3.98 -33.01
N SER A 40 -8.13 3.38 -32.86
CA SER A 40 -9.02 3.86 -31.81
C SER A 40 -8.18 3.97 -30.54
N SER A 41 -8.20 5.14 -29.92
CA SER A 41 -7.66 5.40 -28.59
C SER A 41 -8.33 4.46 -27.57
N GLN A 42 -7.98 3.17 -27.58
CA GLN A 42 -8.07 2.33 -26.40
C GLN A 42 -7.02 2.88 -25.46
N ALA A 43 -7.46 3.62 -24.44
CA ALA A 43 -6.60 3.98 -23.32
C ALA A 43 -5.89 2.69 -22.87
N LYS A 44 -4.56 2.68 -22.95
CA LYS A 44 -3.76 1.54 -22.53
C LYS A 44 -4.03 1.32 -21.05
N SER A 45 -4.70 0.22 -20.70
CA SER A 45 -4.97 -0.17 -19.31
C SER A 45 -3.66 -0.24 -18.54
N GLU A 46 -3.61 0.47 -17.41
CA GLU A 46 -2.47 0.48 -16.49
C GLU A 46 -2.66 -0.60 -15.43
N ILE A 47 -1.77 -1.58 -15.42
CA ILE A 47 -1.83 -2.70 -14.48
C ILE A 47 -0.63 -2.59 -13.54
N TYR A 48 -0.88 -2.45 -12.25
CA TYR A 48 0.15 -2.32 -11.21
C TYR A 48 0.30 -3.63 -10.43
N PHE A 49 1.51 -3.93 -9.95
CA PHE A 49 1.69 -5.00 -8.96
C PHE A 49 1.32 -4.51 -7.57
N TYR A 50 0.60 -5.32 -6.81
CA TYR A 50 0.10 -4.96 -5.48
C TYR A 50 0.31 -6.11 -4.50
N LEU A 51 1.14 -5.88 -3.48
CA LEU A 51 1.32 -6.79 -2.36
C LEU A 51 0.26 -6.48 -1.31
N ASP A 52 -0.70 -7.39 -1.18
CA ASP A 52 -1.90 -7.22 -0.37
C ASP A 52 -1.72 -7.80 1.04
N ASP A 53 -2.49 -7.27 1.99
CA ASP A 53 -2.57 -7.76 3.37
C ASP A 53 -1.25 -7.83 4.16
N VAL A 54 -0.47 -6.75 4.09
CA VAL A 54 0.75 -6.63 4.89
C VAL A 54 0.46 -6.05 6.28
N THR A 55 0.75 -6.84 7.29
CA THR A 55 0.50 -6.56 8.70
C THR A 55 1.76 -6.75 9.55
N PRO A 56 1.84 -6.14 10.75
CA PRO A 56 2.90 -6.43 11.71
C PRO A 56 2.97 -7.88 12.17
N PHE A 57 1.96 -8.71 11.86
CA PHE A 57 1.85 -10.10 12.28
C PHE A 57 2.31 -11.10 11.21
N ASN A 58 2.55 -10.66 9.97
CA ASN A 58 3.16 -11.50 8.94
C ASN A 58 4.55 -11.97 9.40
N ASP A 59 5.05 -13.06 8.82
CA ASP A 59 6.46 -13.39 8.95
C ASP A 59 7.27 -12.32 8.20
N LEU A 60 7.85 -11.40 8.97
CA LEU A 60 8.60 -10.28 8.41
C LEU A 60 9.83 -10.75 7.62
N ASN A 61 10.39 -11.94 7.88
CA ASN A 61 11.48 -12.45 7.04
C ASN A 61 10.94 -12.90 5.68
N ASN A 62 9.79 -13.58 5.66
CA ASN A 62 9.10 -13.95 4.42
C ASN A 62 8.77 -12.70 3.59
N LEU A 63 8.26 -11.64 4.23
CA LEU A 63 8.00 -10.36 3.56
C LEU A 63 9.28 -9.74 2.93
N ILE A 64 10.43 -9.85 3.60
CA ILE A 64 11.70 -9.37 3.04
C ILE A 64 12.10 -10.20 1.82
N ASP A 65 11.94 -11.53 1.88
CA ASP A 65 12.21 -12.42 0.75
C ASP A 65 11.29 -12.10 -0.45
N GLU A 66 10.00 -11.81 -0.20
CA GLU A 66 9.03 -11.36 -1.21
C GLU A 66 9.48 -10.05 -1.88
N VAL A 67 9.88 -9.05 -1.07
CA VAL A 67 10.39 -7.76 -1.55
C VAL A 67 11.66 -7.93 -2.38
N ASP A 68 12.58 -8.78 -1.93
CA ASP A 68 13.81 -9.09 -2.67
C ASP A 68 13.50 -9.78 -3.99
N TYR A 69 12.51 -10.68 -4.03
CA TYR A 69 12.08 -11.31 -5.26
C TYR A 69 11.54 -10.30 -6.27
N LEU A 70 10.68 -9.38 -5.85
CA LEU A 70 10.16 -8.32 -6.72
C LEU A 70 11.26 -7.40 -7.22
N LYS A 71 12.16 -6.97 -6.33
CA LYS A 71 13.31 -6.12 -6.64
C LYS A 71 14.24 -6.78 -7.67
N ASN A 72 14.58 -8.05 -7.47
CA ASN A 72 15.46 -8.81 -8.37
C ASN A 72 14.84 -9.01 -9.75
N ASN A 73 13.52 -9.07 -9.84
CA ASN A 73 12.78 -9.10 -11.11
C ASN A 73 12.49 -7.70 -11.68
N GLY A 74 12.96 -6.62 -11.05
CA GLY A 74 12.75 -5.24 -11.50
C GLY A 74 11.30 -4.76 -11.39
N ILE A 75 10.47 -5.44 -10.59
CA ILE A 75 9.05 -5.12 -10.41
C ILE A 75 8.92 -4.00 -9.39
N LYS A 76 8.36 -2.86 -9.82
CA LYS A 76 7.91 -1.80 -8.92
C LYS A 76 6.49 -2.11 -8.47
N PHE A 77 6.21 -1.94 -7.18
CA PHE A 77 4.99 -2.45 -6.57
C PHE A 77 4.35 -1.45 -5.60
N PHE A 78 3.07 -1.62 -5.35
CA PHE A 78 2.42 -1.08 -4.17
C PHE A 78 2.40 -2.13 -3.06
N ILE A 79 2.50 -1.70 -1.82
CA ILE A 79 2.44 -2.58 -0.64
C ILE A 79 1.42 -2.02 0.35
N GLU A 80 0.42 -2.81 0.69
CA GLU A 80 -0.66 -2.38 1.58
C GLU A 80 -0.32 -2.60 3.04
N ALA A 81 -0.10 -1.52 3.78
CA ALA A 81 0.16 -1.60 5.21
C ALA A 81 -1.15 -1.46 6.01
N SER A 82 -1.43 -2.45 6.86
CA SER A 82 -2.51 -2.36 7.86
C SER A 82 -2.33 -1.15 8.78
N PRO A 83 -3.39 -0.48 9.24
CA PRO A 83 -3.24 0.69 10.09
C PRO A 83 -2.88 0.30 11.53
N VAL A 84 -1.86 0.96 12.12
CA VAL A 84 -1.43 0.76 13.50
C VAL A 84 -1.78 2.00 14.32
N PHE A 85 -2.75 1.87 15.24
CA PHE A 85 -3.33 3.02 15.98
C PHE A 85 -2.85 3.19 17.42
N ILE A 86 -2.37 2.11 18.05
CA ILE A 86 -2.02 2.05 19.48
C ILE A 86 -0.75 1.20 19.59
N ASN A 87 0.08 1.51 20.59
CA ASN A 87 1.32 0.79 20.90
C ASN A 87 2.47 1.04 19.89
N GLU A 88 2.65 2.29 19.50
CA GLU A 88 3.75 2.76 18.64
C GLU A 88 5.14 2.42 19.20
N ASP A 89 5.27 2.34 20.53
CA ASP A 89 6.54 2.01 21.22
C ASP A 89 6.86 0.52 21.25
N LEU A 90 6.03 -0.34 20.64
CA LEU A 90 6.34 -1.76 20.56
C LEU A 90 7.45 -2.02 19.55
N LYS A 91 8.43 -2.83 19.99
CA LYS A 91 9.46 -3.41 19.11
C LYS A 91 8.89 -4.03 17.83
N ALA A 92 7.66 -4.54 17.87
CA ALA A 92 6.96 -5.06 16.70
C ALA A 92 6.68 -3.99 15.63
N MET A 93 6.22 -2.80 16.03
CA MET A 93 5.99 -1.68 15.11
C MET A 93 7.30 -1.20 14.49
N GLY A 94 8.36 -1.05 15.28
CA GLY A 94 9.68 -0.66 14.78
C GLY A 94 10.22 -1.64 13.72
N ARG A 95 10.10 -2.96 13.97
CA ARG A 95 10.49 -4.01 13.01
C ARG A 95 9.62 -3.99 11.75
N PHE A 96 8.31 -3.81 11.91
CA PHE A 96 7.41 -3.74 10.78
C PHE A 96 7.70 -2.52 9.90
N ALA A 97 7.88 -1.35 10.51
CA ALA A 97 8.25 -0.14 9.80
C ALA A 97 9.62 -0.25 9.12
N GLU A 98 10.59 -0.95 9.73
CA GLU A 98 11.86 -1.27 9.09
C GLU A 98 11.68 -2.09 7.80
N CYS A 99 10.79 -3.08 7.80
CA CYS A 99 10.47 -3.85 6.60
C CYS A 99 9.80 -2.97 5.53
N LEU A 100 8.89 -2.07 5.93
CA LEU A 100 8.27 -1.12 5.00
C LEU A 100 9.28 -0.11 4.43
N ARG A 101 10.26 0.37 5.22
CA ARG A 101 11.38 1.18 4.71
C ARG A 101 12.22 0.37 3.72
N TYR A 102 12.48 -0.90 4.01
CA TYR A 102 13.16 -1.79 3.06
C TYR A 102 12.39 -1.92 1.74
N ALA A 103 11.06 -2.10 1.81
CA ALA A 103 10.19 -2.13 0.65
C ALA A 103 10.24 -0.82 -0.14
N GLN A 104 10.14 0.34 0.51
CA GLN A 104 10.22 1.65 -0.16
C GLN A 104 11.58 1.86 -0.84
N ALA A 105 12.68 1.52 -0.16
CA ALA A 105 14.02 1.55 -0.75
C ALA A 105 14.19 0.58 -1.93
N SER A 106 13.37 -0.47 -1.99
CA SER A 106 13.39 -1.49 -3.04
C SER A 106 12.44 -1.21 -4.20
N GLY A 107 11.78 -0.04 -4.22
CA GLY A 107 10.85 0.37 -5.28
C GLY A 107 9.38 0.15 -4.97
N GLY A 108 9.05 -0.19 -3.73
CA GLY A 108 7.70 -0.23 -3.22
C GLY A 108 7.14 1.16 -2.94
N LYS A 109 5.83 1.33 -3.06
CA LYS A 109 5.07 2.48 -2.56
C LYS A 109 4.04 2.02 -1.55
N VAL A 110 4.10 2.56 -0.34
CA VAL A 110 3.22 2.13 0.77
C VAL A 110 1.83 2.73 0.57
N ILE A 111 0.82 1.88 0.66
CA ILE A 111 -0.60 2.24 0.64
C ILE A 111 -1.16 1.97 2.03
N LEU A 112 -1.80 2.97 2.63
CA LEU A 112 -2.40 2.83 3.95
C LEU A 112 -3.77 2.14 3.81
N ARG A 113 -3.97 0.99 4.46
CA ARG A 113 -5.30 0.38 4.50
C ARG A 113 -6.23 1.20 5.40
N PHE A 114 -7.46 1.37 4.94
CA PHE A 114 -8.53 1.99 5.70
C PHE A 114 -8.86 1.15 6.96
N PRO A 115 -9.12 1.79 8.13
CA PRO A 115 -9.48 1.09 9.35
C PRO A 115 -10.68 0.17 9.17
N ILE A 116 -10.63 -1.04 9.72
CA ILE A 116 -11.82 -1.89 9.82
C ILE A 116 -12.85 -1.17 10.70
N ILE A 117 -14.01 -0.84 10.11
CA ILE A 117 -15.14 -0.25 10.81
C ILE A 117 -16.04 -1.38 11.31
N ASN A 118 -15.96 -1.70 12.61
CA ASN A 118 -16.93 -2.56 13.26
C ASN A 118 -18.06 -1.70 13.84
N ASN A 119 -19.30 -1.88 13.37
CA ASN A 119 -20.54 -1.14 13.75
C ASN A 119 -20.83 -0.99 15.26
N LYS A 120 -19.99 -1.55 16.14
CA LYS A 120 -20.01 -1.36 17.58
C LYS A 120 -18.58 -1.07 18.03
N GLY A 121 -18.31 0.18 18.43
CA GLY A 121 -17.08 0.48 19.16
C GLY A 121 -17.00 -0.40 20.43
N ALA A 122 -15.79 -0.70 20.90
CA ALA A 122 -15.59 -1.53 22.11
C ALA A 122 -16.33 -1.00 23.35
N ASN A 123 -16.68 0.29 23.35
CA ASN A 123 -17.39 0.99 24.42
C ASN A 123 -18.84 1.39 24.06
N GLY A 124 -19.39 0.91 22.94
CA GLY A 124 -20.71 1.33 22.47
C GLY A 124 -20.77 2.73 21.85
N GLU A 125 -19.61 3.36 21.60
CA GLU A 125 -19.53 4.63 20.87
C GLU A 125 -20.04 4.45 19.44
N THR A 126 -20.97 5.32 19.03
CA THR A 126 -21.39 5.43 17.63
C THR A 126 -20.19 5.84 16.80
N ILE A 127 -19.83 5.02 15.83
CA ILE A 127 -18.81 5.38 14.84
C ILE A 127 -19.28 6.66 14.15
N ASN A 128 -18.50 7.72 14.30
CA ASN A 128 -18.72 8.97 13.60
C ASN A 128 -17.49 9.31 12.74
N GLU A 129 -17.70 10.18 11.75
CA GLU A 129 -16.69 10.67 10.82
C GLU A 129 -15.40 11.08 11.52
N GLN A 130 -15.51 11.82 12.63
CA GLN A 130 -14.38 12.36 13.36
C GLN A 130 -13.50 11.26 13.99
N LEU A 131 -14.10 10.22 14.56
CA LEU A 131 -13.37 9.09 15.13
C LEU A 131 -12.57 8.35 14.04
N ILE A 132 -13.19 8.11 12.89
CA ILE A 132 -12.53 7.45 11.76
C ILE A 132 -11.37 8.31 11.25
N ASN A 133 -11.62 9.61 11.02
CA ASN A 133 -10.60 10.55 10.58
C ASN A 133 -9.41 10.58 11.55
N ASN A 134 -9.66 10.61 12.86
CA ASN A 134 -8.61 10.57 13.87
C ASN A 134 -7.80 9.27 13.83
N LYS A 135 -8.45 8.13 13.61
CA LYS A 135 -7.75 6.83 13.48
C LYS A 135 -6.84 6.80 12.25
N ILE A 136 -7.33 7.23 11.10
CA ILE A 136 -6.52 7.27 9.88
C ILE A 136 -5.36 8.23 10.04
N LYS A 137 -5.62 9.43 10.59
CA LYS A 137 -4.58 10.41 10.90
C LYS A 137 -3.53 9.82 11.82
N ALA A 138 -3.93 9.14 12.89
CA ALA A 138 -3.00 8.49 13.82
C ALA A 138 -2.13 7.45 13.09
N ALA A 139 -2.73 6.56 12.29
CA ALA A 139 -1.96 5.59 11.52
C ALA A 139 -0.98 6.26 10.53
N PHE A 140 -1.39 7.32 9.85
CA PHE A 140 -0.53 8.10 8.96
C PHE A 140 0.65 8.76 9.71
N ASP A 141 0.36 9.42 10.84
CA ASP A 141 1.37 10.05 11.68
C ASP A 141 2.36 8.99 12.19
N ASN A 142 1.88 7.81 12.59
CA ASN A 142 2.70 6.71 13.08
C ASN A 142 3.69 6.23 12.02
N TYR A 143 3.23 6.01 10.79
CA TYR A 143 4.13 5.64 9.70
C TYR A 143 5.15 6.73 9.40
N THR A 144 4.71 7.98 9.29
CA THR A 144 5.60 9.09 8.94
C THR A 144 6.64 9.38 10.04
N ASN A 145 6.30 9.17 11.31
CA ASN A 145 7.24 9.22 12.43
C ASN A 145 8.35 8.16 12.28
N TYR A 146 8.00 6.96 11.83
CA TYR A 146 8.94 5.89 11.50
C TYR A 146 9.59 6.00 10.11
N TRP A 147 9.47 7.16 9.46
CA TRP A 147 9.98 7.42 8.10
C TRP A 147 9.43 6.45 7.05
N VAL A 148 8.21 5.96 7.26
CA VAL A 148 7.43 5.26 6.26
C VAL A 148 6.42 6.26 5.70
N TYR A 149 6.36 6.41 4.39
CA TYR A 149 5.58 7.48 3.76
C TYR A 149 4.47 6.92 2.88
N PRO A 150 3.24 6.75 3.43
CA PRO A 150 2.09 6.29 2.65
C PRO A 150 1.70 7.31 1.57
N VAL A 151 1.44 6.82 0.36
CA VAL A 151 1.18 7.68 -0.81
C VAL A 151 -0.25 7.58 -1.35
N GLY A 152 -1.09 6.77 -0.71
CA GLY A 152 -2.46 6.52 -1.10
C GLY A 152 -3.15 5.64 -0.08
N MET A 153 -4.43 5.35 -0.31
CA MET A 153 -5.25 4.58 0.62
C MET A 153 -5.93 3.41 -0.08
N SER A 154 -6.13 2.33 0.64
CA SER A 154 -6.96 1.21 0.20
C SER A 154 -8.23 1.12 1.03
N ILE A 155 -9.38 0.94 0.38
CA ILE A 155 -10.70 1.01 0.99
C ILE A 155 -11.68 0.03 0.34
N ASP A 156 -12.64 -0.48 1.11
CA ASP A 156 -13.73 -1.28 0.56
C ASP A 156 -14.67 -0.41 -0.30
N GLU A 157 -15.13 -0.95 -1.44
CA GLU A 157 -16.01 -0.21 -2.37
C GLU A 157 -17.27 0.32 -1.68
N SER A 158 -17.85 -0.47 -0.77
CA SER A 158 -19.06 -0.09 -0.03
C SER A 158 -18.91 1.22 0.77
N LEU A 159 -17.70 1.54 1.22
CA LEU A 159 -17.41 2.74 2.00
C LEU A 159 -17.26 3.98 1.13
N LEU A 160 -17.01 3.83 -0.18
CA LEU A 160 -16.98 4.95 -1.11
C LEU A 160 -18.34 5.65 -1.11
N TYR A 161 -19.44 4.89 -1.19
CA TYR A 161 -20.79 5.44 -1.25
C TYR A 161 -21.29 6.09 0.05
N ASN A 162 -20.53 6.02 1.15
CA ASN A 162 -20.92 6.60 2.41
C ASN A 162 -20.68 8.13 2.39
N GLU A 163 -21.77 8.90 2.35
CA GLU A 163 -21.75 10.37 2.38
C GLU A 163 -21.00 10.93 3.60
N ASP A 164 -21.12 10.29 4.77
CA ASP A 164 -20.45 10.71 6.00
C ASP A 164 -18.92 10.52 5.92
N LEU A 165 -18.42 9.67 5.02
CA LEU A 165 -16.99 9.43 4.83
C LEU A 165 -16.35 10.30 3.76
N LYS A 166 -17.12 11.01 2.94
CA LYS A 166 -16.57 11.84 1.85
C LYS A 166 -15.50 12.82 2.31
N ASN A 167 -15.72 13.45 3.46
CA ASN A 167 -14.77 14.37 4.05
C ASN A 167 -13.50 13.69 4.56
N VAL A 168 -13.62 12.47 5.09
CA VAL A 168 -12.48 11.65 5.54
C VAL A 168 -11.61 11.25 4.34
N LEU A 169 -12.25 10.85 3.23
CA LEU A 169 -11.55 10.40 2.03
C LEU A 169 -10.84 11.54 1.28
N ASN A 170 -11.15 12.80 1.60
CA ASN A 170 -10.45 13.96 1.03
C ASN A 170 -8.97 14.05 1.41
N CYS A 171 -8.51 13.25 2.38
CA CYS A 171 -7.10 13.17 2.75
C CYS A 171 -6.21 12.64 1.62
N THR A 172 -6.75 11.97 0.60
CA THR A 172 -5.97 11.41 -0.52
C THR A 172 -6.64 11.69 -1.88
N ASP A 173 -5.86 11.68 -2.96
CA ASP A 173 -6.36 11.65 -4.35
C ASP A 173 -6.24 10.28 -5.02
N THR A 174 -5.72 9.30 -4.28
CA THR A 174 -5.37 7.97 -4.77
C THR A 174 -6.00 6.91 -3.88
N LEU A 175 -6.91 6.14 -4.47
CA LEU A 175 -7.67 5.08 -3.81
C LEU A 175 -7.49 3.75 -4.54
N PHE A 176 -7.23 2.71 -3.78
CA PHE A 176 -7.32 1.31 -4.19
C PHE A 176 -8.58 0.72 -3.58
N PHE A 177 -9.33 -0.07 -4.34
CA PHE A 177 -10.56 -0.68 -3.81
C PHE A 177 -10.76 -2.09 -4.31
N ASN A 178 -11.27 -2.95 -3.44
CA ASN A 178 -11.77 -4.27 -3.81
C ASN A 178 -13.14 -4.10 -4.46
N SER A 179 -13.28 -4.54 -5.71
CA SER A 179 -14.59 -4.59 -6.36
C SER A 179 -15.42 -5.69 -5.69
N ASP A 180 -16.63 -5.37 -5.25
CA ASP A 180 -17.54 -6.42 -4.79
C ASP A 180 -18.21 -7.04 -6.04
N ASP A 181 -18.23 -8.37 -6.16
CA ASP A 181 -18.83 -9.07 -7.32
C ASP A 181 -20.33 -8.73 -7.51
N ASN A 182 -20.95 -8.18 -6.45
CA ASN A 182 -22.36 -7.81 -6.40
C ASN A 182 -22.64 -6.33 -6.69
N THR A 183 -21.61 -5.49 -6.84
CA THR A 183 -21.76 -4.05 -7.10
C THR A 183 -21.20 -3.68 -8.45
N ASN A 184 -22.08 -3.21 -9.35
CA ASN A 184 -21.66 -2.54 -10.57
C ASN A 184 -21.05 -1.18 -10.19
N PHE A 185 -19.79 -1.16 -9.75
CA PHE A 185 -19.06 0.07 -9.48
C PHE A 185 -19.03 0.92 -10.74
N ASN A 186 -19.91 1.93 -10.82
CA ASN A 186 -19.84 2.90 -11.89
C ASN A 186 -18.91 4.02 -11.44
N LEU A 187 -17.63 3.89 -11.79
CA LEU A 187 -16.60 4.90 -11.55
C LEU A 187 -17.06 6.31 -11.97
N ASN A 188 -17.93 6.43 -12.99
CA ASN A 188 -18.45 7.70 -13.48
C ASN A 188 -19.49 8.35 -12.55
N SER A 189 -20.17 7.60 -11.68
CA SER A 189 -21.18 8.15 -10.76
C SER A 189 -20.59 8.68 -9.46
N TYR A 190 -19.39 8.22 -9.07
CA TYR A 190 -18.72 8.64 -7.84
C TYR A 190 -17.94 9.97 -7.97
N ASN A 191 -18.01 10.64 -9.13
CA ASN A 191 -17.16 11.76 -9.52
C ASN A 191 -17.54 13.13 -8.91
N ASN A 192 -18.04 13.16 -7.66
CA ASN A 192 -18.35 14.41 -6.95
C ASN A 192 -17.08 15.15 -6.43
N LYS A 193 -15.90 14.52 -6.55
CA LYS A 193 -14.56 15.12 -6.52
C LYS A 193 -13.63 14.28 -7.40
N SER A 194 -12.80 14.90 -8.23
CA SER A 194 -11.87 14.18 -9.11
C SER A 194 -10.72 13.58 -8.29
N TYR A 195 -10.89 12.37 -7.80
CA TYR A 195 -9.74 11.52 -7.48
C TYR A 195 -8.92 11.34 -8.76
N ASN A 196 -7.61 11.58 -8.67
CA ASN A 196 -6.73 11.42 -9.83
C ASN A 196 -6.52 9.94 -10.16
N ASN A 197 -6.56 9.09 -9.14
CA ASN A 197 -6.31 7.66 -9.25
C ASN A 197 -7.35 6.89 -8.44
N ILE A 198 -8.26 6.21 -9.15
CA ILE A 198 -9.12 5.18 -8.56
C ILE A 198 -8.71 3.87 -9.23
N ILE A 199 -8.21 2.92 -8.44
CA ILE A 199 -7.54 1.72 -8.91
C ILE A 199 -8.26 0.50 -8.35
N GLN A 200 -8.80 -0.32 -9.24
CA GLN A 200 -9.48 -1.55 -8.85
C GLN A 200 -8.45 -2.63 -8.52
N LYS A 201 -8.55 -3.22 -7.32
CA LYS A 201 -7.83 -4.42 -6.95
C LYS A 201 -8.48 -5.63 -7.61
N ILE A 202 -7.66 -6.49 -8.22
CA ILE A 202 -8.10 -7.68 -8.95
C ILE A 202 -7.17 -8.84 -8.59
N SER A 203 -7.74 -9.99 -8.25
CA SER A 203 -6.96 -11.21 -8.04
C SER A 203 -6.33 -11.69 -9.36
N LEU A 204 -5.21 -12.41 -9.29
CA LEU A 204 -4.58 -12.98 -10.49
C LEU A 204 -5.53 -13.94 -11.22
N ASP A 205 -6.30 -14.73 -10.48
CA ASP A 205 -7.20 -15.72 -11.05
C ASP A 205 -8.38 -15.07 -11.79
N ASP A 206 -8.95 -14.00 -11.22
CA ASP A 206 -10.03 -13.25 -11.87
C ASP A 206 -9.55 -12.51 -13.11
N TYR A 207 -8.33 -11.96 -13.08
CA TYR A 207 -7.72 -11.34 -14.25
C TYR A 207 -7.58 -12.33 -15.42
N ILE A 208 -7.13 -13.56 -15.13
CA ILE A 208 -6.94 -14.60 -16.14
C ILE A 208 -8.29 -15.11 -16.65
N LYS A 209 -9.27 -15.33 -15.77
CA LYS A 209 -10.57 -15.93 -16.10
C LYS A 209 -11.45 -15.00 -16.94
N ASN A 210 -11.46 -13.70 -16.64
CA ASN A 210 -12.37 -12.73 -17.28
C ASN A 210 -11.84 -12.15 -18.61
N ASN A 211 -10.76 -12.72 -19.16
CA ASN A 211 -10.26 -12.45 -20.50
C ASN A 211 -10.08 -10.94 -20.81
N LYS A 212 -9.69 -10.15 -19.79
CA LYS A 212 -9.49 -8.70 -19.84
C LYS A 212 -10.73 -7.84 -20.13
N ALA A 213 -11.92 -8.42 -20.30
CA ALA A 213 -13.06 -7.73 -20.91
C ALA A 213 -13.77 -6.68 -20.01
N ASN A 214 -13.48 -6.65 -18.70
CA ASN A 214 -14.11 -5.73 -17.74
C ASN A 214 -13.10 -5.05 -16.79
N ILE A 215 -11.86 -4.86 -17.25
CA ILE A 215 -10.80 -4.28 -16.45
C ILE A 215 -10.88 -2.75 -16.54
N SER A 216 -10.89 -2.08 -15.40
CA SER A 216 -10.84 -0.62 -15.33
C SER A 216 -9.58 -0.06 -15.99
N GLU A 217 -9.58 1.25 -16.31
CA GLU A 217 -8.42 1.90 -16.94
C GLU A 217 -7.16 1.77 -16.07
N LYS A 218 -7.32 1.70 -14.75
CA LYS A 218 -6.24 1.45 -13.78
C LYS A 218 -6.62 0.30 -12.87
N SER A 219 -5.80 -0.73 -12.82
CA SER A 219 -6.03 -1.89 -11.96
C SER A 219 -4.75 -2.34 -11.25
N ALA A 220 -4.91 -3.01 -10.12
CA ALA A 220 -3.86 -3.53 -9.29
C ALA A 220 -4.01 -5.06 -9.18
N LEU A 221 -3.02 -5.81 -9.66
CA LEU A 221 -2.97 -7.25 -9.50
C LEU A 221 -2.48 -7.59 -8.09
N CYS A 222 -3.38 -8.14 -7.29
CA CYS A 222 -3.10 -8.50 -5.90
C CYS A 222 -2.41 -9.86 -5.81
N VAL A 223 -1.37 -9.90 -4.99
CA VAL A 223 -0.75 -11.13 -4.46
C VAL A 223 -0.70 -10.97 -2.95
N GLU A 224 -1.20 -11.97 -2.21
CA GLU A 224 -1.28 -11.93 -0.74
C GLU A 224 0.09 -12.18 -0.09
N SER A 225 0.41 -11.40 0.94
CA SER A 225 1.69 -11.49 1.68
C SER A 225 1.66 -12.44 2.89
N ASP A 226 0.50 -13.00 3.23
CA ASP A 226 0.38 -14.04 4.25
C ASP A 226 0.56 -15.46 3.68
N SER A 227 0.77 -15.56 2.36
CA SER A 227 1.10 -16.80 1.66
C SER A 227 2.56 -17.24 1.91
N SER A 228 2.86 -18.51 1.63
CA SER A 228 4.25 -18.99 1.70
C SER A 228 5.11 -18.36 0.59
N PHE A 229 6.40 -18.13 0.84
CA PHE A 229 7.31 -17.57 -0.19
C PHE A 229 7.26 -18.32 -1.54
N GLU A 230 7.12 -19.65 -1.51
CA GLU A 230 7.02 -20.45 -2.74
C GLU A 230 5.70 -20.20 -3.49
N GLU A 231 4.59 -20.02 -2.77
CA GLU A 231 3.31 -19.66 -3.36
C GLU A 231 3.34 -18.24 -3.93
N PHE A 232 3.88 -17.28 -3.19
CA PHE A 232 4.14 -15.92 -3.66
C PHE A 232 4.93 -15.94 -4.97
N LYS A 233 6.08 -16.64 -4.99
CA LYS A 233 6.93 -16.76 -6.16
C LYS A 233 6.18 -17.35 -7.35
N ASN A 234 5.43 -18.42 -7.14
CA ASN A 234 4.62 -19.03 -8.19
C ASN A 234 3.59 -18.05 -8.77
N ASN A 235 2.97 -17.21 -7.93
CA ASN A 235 2.05 -16.17 -8.40
C ASN A 235 2.75 -15.07 -9.21
N VAL A 236 3.94 -14.61 -8.78
CA VAL A 236 4.76 -13.66 -9.55
C VAL A 236 5.19 -14.26 -10.89
N ASP A 237 5.66 -15.51 -10.90
CA ASP A 237 6.10 -16.19 -12.11
C ASP A 237 4.94 -16.43 -13.09
N ARG A 238 3.73 -16.68 -12.58
CA ARG A 238 2.50 -16.72 -13.39
C ARG A 238 2.20 -15.36 -14.03
N ILE A 239 2.37 -14.25 -13.31
CA ILE A 239 2.19 -12.90 -13.88
C ILE A 239 3.18 -12.67 -15.03
N LEU A 240 4.46 -12.96 -14.80
CA LEU A 240 5.53 -12.76 -15.77
C LEU A 240 5.37 -13.66 -17.01
N SER A 241 5.05 -14.95 -16.82
CA SER A 241 4.87 -15.92 -17.90
C SER A 241 3.63 -15.68 -18.76
N LYS A 242 2.62 -14.96 -18.25
CA LYS A 242 1.44 -14.55 -19.02
C LYS A 242 1.65 -13.29 -19.85
N GLU A 243 2.88 -12.79 -19.92
CA GLU A 243 3.26 -11.55 -20.62
C GLU A 243 2.39 -10.35 -20.18
N ILE A 244 1.99 -10.32 -18.91
CA ILE A 244 1.26 -9.19 -18.35
C ILE A 244 2.25 -8.03 -18.20
N VAL A 245 2.02 -6.97 -18.97
CA VAL A 245 2.86 -5.77 -18.95
C VAL A 245 2.51 -4.91 -17.75
N LEU A 246 3.29 -5.03 -16.68
CA LEU A 246 3.14 -4.22 -15.48
C LEU A 246 3.56 -2.76 -15.73
N THR A 247 2.77 -1.85 -15.21
CA THR A 247 3.02 -0.41 -15.17
C THR A 247 3.82 -0.09 -13.92
N THR A 248 4.91 0.67 -14.07
CA THR A 248 5.68 1.16 -12.92
C THR A 248 4.86 2.15 -12.09
N ASN A 249 4.95 2.03 -10.77
CA ASN A 249 4.28 2.92 -9.82
C ASN A 249 4.82 4.37 -9.87
N ASP A 250 5.98 4.63 -10.50
CA ASP A 250 6.60 5.97 -10.61
C ASP A 250 5.77 6.95 -11.45
N LYS A 251 4.98 6.44 -12.40
CA LYS A 251 4.11 7.25 -13.26
C LYS A 251 2.92 7.83 -12.50
N LEU A 252 2.56 7.21 -11.38
CA LEU A 252 1.43 7.61 -10.58
C LEU A 252 1.83 8.74 -9.64
N SER A 253 1.28 9.93 -9.89
CA SER A 253 1.35 11.05 -8.96
C SER A 253 0.20 10.96 -7.96
N SER A 254 0.49 11.16 -6.69
CA SER A 254 -0.49 11.04 -5.61
C SER A 254 -0.15 11.92 -4.42
N TYR A 255 -1.11 12.13 -3.53
CA TYR A 255 -0.86 12.70 -2.22
C TYR A 255 -1.70 12.03 -1.12
N MET A 256 -1.19 12.14 0.11
CA MET A 256 -1.95 11.95 1.33
C MET A 256 -1.68 13.13 2.29
N LYS A 257 -2.72 13.71 2.87
CA LYS A 257 -2.66 14.96 3.61
C LYS A 257 -3.57 14.95 4.84
N PHE A 258 -2.93 15.21 5.98
CA PHE A 258 -3.56 15.56 7.26
C PHE A 258 -2.94 16.87 7.75
N THR A 259 -2.37 16.87 8.95
CA THR A 259 -1.50 17.96 9.44
C THR A 259 -0.21 18.01 8.64
N ASN A 260 0.38 16.85 8.34
CA ASN A 260 1.50 16.69 7.43
C ASN A 260 1.02 16.17 6.08
N GLU A 261 1.85 16.34 5.05
CA GLU A 261 1.55 15.95 3.67
C GLU A 261 2.65 15.06 3.10
N VAL A 262 2.26 13.92 2.54
CA VAL A 262 3.10 13.09 1.67
C VAL A 262 2.63 13.28 0.22
N LYS A 263 3.57 13.57 -0.68
CA LYS A 263 3.34 13.61 -2.13
C LYS A 263 4.26 12.63 -2.82
N SER A 264 3.74 11.90 -3.80
CA SER A 264 4.54 11.07 -4.71
C SER A 264 4.37 11.54 -6.14
N ASN A 265 5.43 11.48 -6.92
CA ASN A 265 5.42 11.68 -8.37
C ASN A 265 6.64 10.98 -8.99
N SER A 266 6.87 11.21 -10.29
CA SER A 266 7.98 10.59 -11.04
C SER A 266 9.38 10.96 -10.56
N LYS A 267 9.52 12.02 -9.76
CA LYS A 267 10.81 12.44 -9.17
C LYS A 267 11.09 11.79 -7.83
N GLY A 268 10.06 11.28 -7.14
CA GLY A 268 10.22 10.69 -5.82
C GLY A 268 9.05 10.92 -4.86
N ILE A 269 9.35 10.81 -3.57
CA ILE A 269 8.43 10.99 -2.46
C ILE A 269 8.86 12.21 -1.64
N TYR A 270 7.91 13.07 -1.32
CA TYR A 270 8.12 14.31 -0.59
C TYR A 270 7.25 14.33 0.66
N PHE A 271 7.86 14.61 1.82
CA PHE A 271 7.16 14.82 3.08
C PHE A 271 7.27 16.29 3.46
N ASN A 272 6.15 17.00 3.54
CA ASN A 272 6.09 18.45 3.77
C ASN A 272 7.02 19.23 2.82
N ASN A 273 6.98 18.89 1.53
CA ASN A 273 7.83 19.43 0.45
C ASN A 273 9.34 19.16 0.57
N LYS A 274 9.78 18.34 1.52
CA LYS A 274 11.17 17.85 1.60
C LYS A 274 11.26 16.50 0.91
N ASP A 275 12.27 16.32 0.07
CA ASP A 275 12.54 15.02 -0.55
C ASP A 275 12.92 14.00 0.54
N VAL A 276 12.15 12.93 0.60
CA VAL A 276 12.34 11.79 1.52
C VAL A 276 12.40 10.47 0.76
N THR A 277 12.68 10.54 -0.54
CA THR A 277 12.79 9.36 -1.41
C THR A 277 13.87 8.43 -0.88
N GLN A 278 13.47 7.21 -0.53
CA GLN A 278 14.40 6.20 -0.03
C GLN A 278 15.12 5.57 -1.23
N VAL A 279 16.33 6.03 -1.50
CA VAL A 279 17.20 5.45 -2.55
C VAL A 279 18.08 4.31 -2.02
N ARG A 280 18.12 4.14 -0.69
CA ARG A 280 18.80 3.04 -0.01
C ARG A 280 18.02 2.66 1.25
N PHE A 281 18.24 1.45 1.72
CA PHE A 281 17.68 0.98 2.98
C PHE A 281 18.25 1.76 4.17
N ILE A 282 17.37 2.09 5.12
CA ILE A 282 17.65 2.70 6.41
C ILE A 282 17.16 1.72 7.48
N ASN A 283 18.12 1.05 8.13
CA ASN A 283 17.84 0.08 9.19
C ASN A 283 17.41 0.76 10.50
N ALA A 284 17.01 -0.05 11.49
CA ALA A 284 16.58 0.44 12.79
C ALA A 284 17.66 1.25 13.52
N GLU A 285 18.91 0.81 13.51
CA GLU A 285 20.02 1.48 14.20
C GLU A 285 20.27 2.89 13.64
N GLU A 286 20.23 3.03 12.32
CA GLU A 286 20.41 4.32 11.64
C GLU A 286 19.23 5.26 11.91
N TYR A 287 17.99 4.73 11.85
CA TYR A 287 16.79 5.47 12.19
C TYR A 287 16.85 6.01 13.63
N GLU A 288 17.15 5.13 14.61
CA GLU A 288 17.28 5.52 16.02
C GLU A 288 18.39 6.55 16.23
N SER A 289 19.53 6.38 15.55
CA SER A 289 20.66 7.31 15.64
C SER A 289 20.34 8.71 15.10
N ALA A 290 19.47 8.80 14.10
CA ALA A 290 19.03 10.07 13.54
C ALA A 290 17.98 10.76 14.41
N PHE A 291 17.07 9.99 15.01
CA PHE A 291 16.09 10.51 15.96
C PHE A 291 16.76 11.04 17.23
N ASN A 292 17.69 10.27 17.79
CA ASN A 292 18.45 10.59 19.01
C ASN A 292 19.51 11.69 18.82
N LYS A 293 19.76 12.18 17.59
CA LYS A 293 20.62 13.36 17.36
C LYS A 293 19.89 14.69 17.54
N GLY A 294 18.55 14.69 17.50
CA GLY A 294 17.71 15.87 17.75
C GLY A 294 17.48 16.13 19.25
N GLU A 295 17.61 15.10 20.08
CA GLU A 295 17.65 15.20 21.53
C GLU A 295 19.11 15.20 21.98
N SER A 296 19.57 16.28 22.61
CA SER A 296 20.85 16.27 23.31
C SER A 296 20.92 15.02 24.18
N LYS A 297 22.03 14.28 24.09
CA LYS A 297 22.37 13.19 25.01
C LYS A 297 22.40 13.71 26.46
N GLU A 298 21.24 13.85 27.09
CA GLU A 298 21.13 13.53 28.50
C GLU A 298 21.16 12.02 28.55
N GLU A 299 22.24 11.49 29.15
CA GLU A 299 22.32 10.11 29.58
C GLU A 299 21.15 9.83 30.54
N ASN A 300 19.98 9.54 30.00
CA ASN A 300 18.96 8.81 30.72
C ASN A 300 19.35 7.34 30.72
N THR A 301 20.47 7.03 31.40
CA THR A 301 20.61 5.77 32.14
C THR A 301 19.60 5.78 33.28
N VAL A 302 18.32 5.77 32.94
CA VAL A 302 17.28 5.24 33.81
C VAL A 302 16.75 4.04 33.04
N LYS A 303 17.57 2.97 33.05
CA LYS A 303 16.98 1.64 33.31
C LYS A 303 16.15 1.86 34.56
N LYS A 304 14.86 2.12 34.38
CA LYS A 304 13.90 2.16 35.47
C LYS A 304 13.85 0.72 35.94
N ASP A 305 14.72 0.47 36.88
CA ASP A 305 14.99 -0.82 37.47
C ASP A 305 13.67 -1.28 38.07
N LEU A 306 12.96 -2.18 37.36
CA LEU A 306 11.68 -2.75 37.80
C LEU A 306 11.84 -3.51 39.14
N THR A 307 13.06 -3.66 39.66
CA THR A 307 13.32 -4.17 41.00
C THR A 307 12.83 -3.25 42.11
N SER A 308 12.69 -1.92 41.92
CA SER A 308 12.18 -1.04 42.98
C SER A 308 10.67 -1.12 43.16
N SER A 309 9.90 -1.30 42.08
CA SER A 309 8.45 -1.56 42.17
C SER A 309 8.14 -2.98 42.64
N ASN A 310 8.99 -3.97 42.29
CA ASN A 310 8.85 -5.34 42.77
C ASN A 310 9.16 -5.48 44.27
N LYS A 311 10.09 -4.68 44.84
CA LYS A 311 10.34 -4.67 46.30
C LYS A 311 9.12 -4.24 47.11
N SER A 312 8.32 -3.29 46.63
CA SER A 312 7.09 -2.89 47.34
C SER A 312 6.04 -4.00 47.34
N LEU A 313 5.90 -4.73 46.23
CA LEU A 313 5.01 -5.90 46.14
C LEU A 313 5.51 -7.06 47.02
N GLU A 314 6.82 -7.32 47.03
CA GLU A 314 7.44 -8.35 47.88
C GLU A 314 7.27 -8.05 49.38
N ILE A 315 7.52 -6.80 49.79
CA ILE A 315 7.32 -6.36 51.19
C ILE A 315 5.83 -6.49 51.57
N LEU A 316 4.91 -6.09 50.69
CA LEU A 316 3.47 -6.19 50.95
C LEU A 316 3.04 -7.66 51.12
N SER A 317 3.56 -8.58 50.30
CA SER A 317 3.32 -10.01 50.43
C SER A 317 3.87 -10.59 51.74
N ILE A 318 5.08 -10.21 52.16
CA ILE A 318 5.67 -10.65 53.44
C ILE A 318 4.85 -10.16 54.63
N VAL A 319 4.39 -8.90 54.61
CA VAL A 319 3.54 -8.32 55.66
C VAL A 319 2.19 -9.05 55.74
N ALA A 320 1.58 -9.37 54.60
CA ALA A 320 0.33 -10.13 54.57
C ALA A 320 0.48 -11.53 55.18
N ILE A 321 1.59 -12.22 54.90
CA ILE A 321 1.90 -13.55 55.48
C ILE A 321 2.11 -13.45 56.99
N LEU A 322 2.81 -12.43 57.47
CA LEU A 322 3.02 -12.20 58.91
C LEU A 322 1.71 -11.95 59.65
N ILE A 323 0.82 -11.13 59.09
CA ILE A 323 -0.51 -10.90 59.66
C ILE A 323 -1.30 -12.22 59.74
N PHE A 324 -1.26 -13.03 58.68
CA PHE A 324 -1.94 -14.32 58.65
C PHE A 324 -1.42 -15.29 59.72
N LEU A 325 -0.10 -15.34 59.91
CA LEU A 325 0.54 -16.14 60.97
C LEU A 325 0.15 -15.67 62.37
N ILE A 326 0.09 -14.36 62.61
CA ILE A 326 -0.35 -13.81 63.90
C ILE A 326 -1.81 -14.21 64.18
N ILE A 327 -2.69 -14.11 63.18
CA ILE A 327 -4.09 -14.53 63.30
C ILE A 327 -4.18 -16.02 63.62
N LEU A 328 -3.41 -16.88 62.94
CA LEU A 328 -3.36 -18.31 63.24
C LEU A 328 -2.89 -18.61 64.66
N LEU A 329 -1.87 -17.91 65.14
CA LEU A 329 -1.37 -18.08 66.51
C LEU A 329 -2.39 -17.64 67.56
N PHE A 330 -3.09 -16.52 67.33
CA PHE A 330 -4.18 -16.07 68.19
C PHE A 330 -5.36 -17.05 68.17
N SER A 331 -5.75 -17.51 66.98
CA SER A 331 -6.80 -18.52 66.81
C SER A 331 -6.47 -19.79 67.62
N ARG A 332 -5.25 -20.31 67.45
CA ARG A 332 -4.77 -21.50 68.17
C ARG A 332 -4.68 -21.28 69.68
N LYS A 333 -4.33 -20.08 70.14
CA LYS A 333 -4.28 -19.72 71.57
C LYS A 333 -5.68 -19.62 72.18
N ILE A 334 -6.66 -19.11 71.44
CA ILE A 334 -8.07 -19.05 71.84
C ILE A 334 -8.66 -20.46 71.90
N GLU A 335 -8.43 -21.29 70.89
CA GLU A 335 -8.86 -22.70 70.89
C GLU A 335 -8.26 -23.47 72.06
N ARG A 336 -6.95 -23.33 72.30
CA ARG A 336 -6.29 -24.00 73.44
C ARG A 336 -6.83 -23.54 74.80
N LYS A 337 -7.24 -22.27 74.95
CA LYS A 337 -7.93 -21.78 76.16
C LYS A 337 -9.37 -22.29 76.30
N ARG A 338 -10.01 -22.67 75.20
CA ARG A 338 -11.41 -23.13 75.17
C ARG A 338 -11.54 -24.64 75.42
N PHE A 339 -10.52 -25.43 75.07
CA PHE A 339 -10.51 -26.89 75.26
C PHE A 339 -9.77 -27.40 76.51
N PHE A 340 -8.94 -26.57 77.16
CA PHE A 340 -8.24 -26.93 78.42
C PHE A 340 -8.78 -26.17 79.64
N LYS A 341 -10.11 -26.06 79.75
CA LYS A 341 -10.77 -25.59 80.98
C LYS A 341 -11.35 -26.77 81.74
#